data_AF-A0A0W0RIK0-F1
#
_entry.id   AF-A0A0W0RIK0-F1
#
_cell.length_a   1.000
_cell.length_b   1.000
_cell.length_c   1.000
_cell.angle_alpha   90.00
_cell.angle_beta   90.00
_cell.angle_gamma   90.00
#
_symmetry.space_group_name_H-M   'P 1'
#
loop_
_entity.id
_entity.type
_entity.pdbx_description
1 polymer ?
#
loop_
_entity_poly.entity_id
_entity_poly.type
_entity_poly.pdbx_seq_one_letter_code
_entity_poly.pdbx_strand_id
1 'polypeptide(L)'
;MRSVLNIEHDKQLNRQFFKNARFALIFLLICRIISMCFIPLNDVSEARYGEIARKMLETGDWVTPLHDYGVPFWAKPPLSTWLSAFSMKLLGINEFAVRLPGLLLSLATLWLIWSLTKKHSGSVIAMITIVVLAGTLDFFVDAGTVMTDPSLVFCITLVLVAFWRAIVDGSKLWSYVFFIGLGLGLLAKGPVAVVLSGMPIFFWVLLRNQWRNLWERLPWIKGVLLMLIIALPWYIWAEIRTPGFLNYFIVGENLNRFLKPGWTGDKYGYAHQELWGMIWVYAMIGIFPWCLLGAAWFIKYRHNPRKVFIDNDGWLSFFFLCTVIPLFFFTFSRNIIYTYIFPSLPAFSVFFIEYWQRVGAVAKAKQLITGLSIIVGVFALGITLAFNMAPKAVSKTEKSVVAAWLKQRPVPGSYLIYWDFKVEFSAQFYSRGRGKFAFHNEDLCTLLDNNRENYLAIRPQDTHEVAPDLFSKMLFIQRVYSGDRPYLLMRIPVFVKNFCRKEYVRSGVNQPEK
;
A
#
# COMPACT_ATOMS: atom_id res chain seq x y z
N MET A 1 -52.90 16.63 -5.04
CA MET A 1 -52.06 17.07 -6.18
C MET A 1 -50.69 17.60 -5.76
N ARG A 2 -50.57 18.63 -4.89
CA ARG A 2 -49.27 19.14 -4.39
C ARG A 2 -48.38 18.10 -3.69
N SER A 3 -48.96 17.17 -2.93
CA SER A 3 -48.22 16.08 -2.26
C SER A 3 -47.65 15.05 -3.24
N VAL A 4 -48.38 14.72 -4.32
CA VAL A 4 -47.95 13.77 -5.35
C VAL A 4 -46.84 14.36 -6.23
N LEU A 5 -46.97 15.63 -6.61
CA LEU A 5 -45.93 16.37 -7.34
C LEU A 5 -44.61 16.46 -6.55
N ASN A 6 -44.67 16.66 -5.23
CA ASN A 6 -43.48 16.64 -4.37
C ASN A 6 -42.82 15.25 -4.30
N ILE A 7 -43.62 14.17 -4.23
CA ILE A 7 -43.10 12.79 -4.21
C ILE A 7 -42.42 12.43 -5.53
N GLU A 8 -43.00 12.80 -6.67
CA GLU A 8 -42.39 12.57 -7.98
C GLU A 8 -41.10 13.39 -8.16
N HIS A 9 -41.10 14.64 -7.72
CA HIS A 9 -39.92 15.50 -7.73
C HIS A 9 -38.78 14.92 -6.88
N ASP A 10 -39.06 14.46 -5.67
CA ASP A 10 -38.07 13.83 -4.79
C ASP A 10 -37.53 12.51 -5.38
N LYS A 11 -38.39 11.70 -6.00
CA LYS A 11 -37.97 10.49 -6.72
C LYS A 11 -37.05 10.82 -7.89
N GLN A 12 -37.36 11.87 -8.66
CA GLN A 12 -36.54 12.33 -9.78
C GLN A 12 -35.18 12.85 -9.30
N LEU A 13 -35.15 13.67 -8.25
CA LEU A 13 -33.92 14.16 -7.63
C LEU A 13 -33.03 13.03 -7.11
N ASN A 14 -33.63 11.99 -6.51
CA ASN A 14 -32.90 10.83 -6.05
C ASN A 14 -32.34 10.00 -7.21
N ARG A 15 -33.14 9.75 -8.26
CA ARG A 15 -32.66 9.08 -9.48
C ARG A 15 -31.48 9.81 -10.12
N GLN A 16 -31.57 11.13 -10.24
CA GLN A 16 -30.48 11.96 -10.78
C GLN A 16 -29.23 11.87 -9.89
N PHE A 17 -29.39 11.94 -8.57
CA PHE A 17 -28.29 11.76 -7.64
C PHE A 17 -27.61 10.39 -7.82
N PHE A 18 -28.36 9.30 -7.87
CA PHE A 18 -27.79 7.96 -8.07
C PHE A 18 -27.05 7.84 -9.40
N LYS A 19 -27.54 8.47 -10.47
CA LYS A 19 -26.83 8.52 -11.76
C LYS A 19 -25.49 9.23 -11.63
N ASN A 20 -25.46 10.41 -11.01
CA ASN A 20 -24.25 11.21 -10.83
C ASN A 20 -23.25 10.51 -9.88
N ALA A 21 -23.72 9.91 -8.79
CA ALA A 21 -22.87 9.18 -7.85
C ALA A 21 -22.23 7.95 -8.49
N ARG A 22 -23.00 7.17 -9.26
CA ARG A 22 -22.47 6.03 -10.03
C ARG A 22 -21.44 6.48 -11.05
N PHE A 23 -21.71 7.58 -11.76
CA PHE A 23 -20.75 8.15 -12.69
C PHE A 23 -19.46 8.53 -11.97
N ALA A 24 -19.51 9.22 -10.83
CA ALA A 24 -18.33 9.59 -10.06
C ALA A 24 -17.51 8.36 -9.60
N LEU A 25 -18.18 7.31 -9.10
CA LEU A 25 -17.50 6.07 -8.70
C LEU A 25 -16.84 5.36 -9.89
N ILE A 26 -17.53 5.24 -11.02
CA ILE A 26 -16.98 4.64 -12.24
C ILE A 26 -15.82 5.49 -12.78
N PHE A 27 -15.97 6.81 -12.79
CA PHE A 27 -14.93 7.74 -13.20
C PHE A 27 -13.69 7.61 -12.32
N LEU A 28 -13.84 7.58 -11.00
CA LEU A 28 -12.74 7.36 -10.07
C LEU A 28 -12.06 6.00 -10.30
N LEU A 29 -12.83 4.94 -10.48
CA LEU A 29 -12.29 3.61 -10.79
C LEU A 29 -11.48 3.62 -12.10
N ILE A 30 -12.00 4.24 -13.16
CA ILE A 30 -11.29 4.38 -14.44
C ILE A 30 -10.01 5.19 -14.26
N CYS A 31 -10.08 6.34 -13.59
CA CYS A 31 -8.90 7.16 -13.29
C CYS A 31 -7.84 6.32 -12.56
N ARG A 32 -8.26 5.53 -11.58
CA ARG A 32 -7.35 4.70 -10.81
C ARG A 32 -6.72 3.58 -11.63
N ILE A 33 -7.50 2.89 -12.47
CA ILE A 33 -6.98 1.87 -13.40
C ILE A 33 -5.97 2.51 -14.37
N ILE A 34 -6.25 3.69 -14.90
CA ILE A 34 -5.31 4.43 -15.76
C ILE A 34 -4.02 4.73 -14.96
N SER A 35 -4.12 5.29 -13.75
CA SER A 35 -2.94 5.54 -12.92
C SER A 35 -2.12 4.27 -12.65
N MET A 36 -2.76 3.14 -12.35
CA MET A 36 -2.09 1.85 -12.11
C MET A 36 -1.35 1.32 -13.35
N CYS A 37 -1.84 1.61 -14.55
CA CYS A 37 -1.23 1.15 -15.80
C CYS A 37 -0.12 2.08 -16.31
N PHE A 38 -0.21 3.38 -16.02
CA PHE A 38 0.64 4.40 -16.64
C PHE A 38 1.63 5.08 -15.68
N ILE A 39 1.46 4.92 -14.36
CA ILE A 39 2.48 5.33 -13.38
C ILE A 39 3.42 4.15 -13.16
N PRO A 40 4.74 4.29 -13.38
CA PRO A 40 5.69 3.22 -13.11
C PRO A 40 5.78 2.88 -11.62
N LEU A 41 6.40 1.77 -11.25
CA LEU A 41 6.79 1.49 -9.87
C LEU A 41 7.87 2.51 -9.48
N ASN A 42 7.40 3.62 -8.91
CA ASN A 42 8.17 4.85 -8.76
C ASN A 42 8.67 5.08 -7.35
N ASP A 43 7.88 4.68 -6.36
CA ASP A 43 8.27 4.74 -4.96
C ASP A 43 9.19 3.55 -4.63
N VAL A 44 10.17 3.81 -3.75
CA VAL A 44 11.06 2.78 -3.22
C VAL A 44 10.24 1.67 -2.54
N SER A 45 9.14 2.02 -1.87
CA SER A 45 8.29 1.04 -1.18
C SER A 45 7.55 0.16 -2.18
N GLU A 46 6.87 0.76 -3.16
CA GLU A 46 6.06 0.00 -4.13
C GLU A 46 6.92 -0.93 -5.00
N ALA A 47 8.05 -0.42 -5.50
CA ALA A 47 9.00 -1.23 -6.26
C ALA A 47 9.57 -2.37 -5.42
N ARG A 48 9.87 -2.12 -4.13
CA ARG A 48 10.39 -3.13 -3.20
C ARG A 48 9.39 -4.24 -2.95
N TYR A 49 8.16 -3.93 -2.56
CA TYR A 49 7.15 -4.97 -2.32
C TYR A 49 6.81 -5.73 -3.60
N GLY A 50 6.80 -5.06 -4.76
CA GLY A 50 6.65 -5.70 -6.05
C GLY A 50 7.78 -6.68 -6.36
N GLU A 51 9.02 -6.29 -6.08
CA GLU A 51 10.18 -7.16 -6.27
C GLU A 51 10.24 -8.33 -5.28
N ILE A 52 9.87 -8.11 -4.02
CA ILE A 52 9.72 -9.19 -3.03
C ILE A 52 8.71 -10.23 -3.54
N ALA A 53 7.56 -9.78 -4.06
CA ALA A 53 6.54 -10.65 -4.63
C ALA A 53 7.03 -11.37 -5.91
N ARG A 54 7.86 -10.71 -6.72
CA ARG A 54 8.46 -11.32 -7.92
C ARG A 54 9.47 -12.40 -7.55
N LYS A 55 10.35 -12.13 -6.57
CA LYS A 55 11.32 -13.10 -6.02
C LYS A 55 10.61 -14.31 -5.44
N MET A 56 9.53 -14.12 -4.68
CA MET A 56 8.70 -15.21 -4.17
C MET A 56 8.17 -16.14 -5.29
N LEU A 57 7.74 -15.56 -6.41
CA LEU A 57 7.30 -16.34 -7.57
C LEU A 57 8.46 -17.07 -8.27
N GLU A 58 9.62 -16.41 -8.38
CA GLU A 58 10.82 -16.98 -9.00
C GLU A 58 11.42 -18.14 -8.18
N THR A 59 11.54 -17.98 -6.87
CA THR A 59 12.17 -18.97 -5.98
C THR A 59 11.21 -20.08 -5.57
N GLY A 60 9.89 -19.84 -5.64
CA GLY A 60 8.89 -20.74 -5.09
C GLY A 60 8.84 -20.76 -3.56
N ASP A 61 9.57 -19.88 -2.86
CA ASP A 61 9.53 -19.75 -1.41
C ASP A 61 8.37 -18.85 -0.98
N TRP A 62 7.22 -19.47 -0.70
CA TRP A 62 6.02 -18.78 -0.19
C TRP A 62 6.06 -18.55 1.32
N VAL A 63 7.10 -18.99 2.03
CA VAL A 63 7.22 -18.80 3.48
C VAL A 63 8.05 -17.57 3.80
N THR A 64 9.20 -17.41 3.16
CA THR A 64 10.20 -16.38 3.49
C THR A 64 10.24 -15.30 2.40
N PRO A 65 9.61 -14.13 2.60
CA PRO A 65 9.79 -12.98 1.72
C PRO A 65 11.28 -12.60 1.65
N LEU A 66 11.77 -12.24 0.46
CA LEU A 66 13.19 -11.93 0.24
C LEU A 66 13.40 -10.47 -0.09
N HIS A 67 14.18 -9.76 0.73
CA HIS A 67 14.64 -8.41 0.43
C HIS A 67 15.62 -8.46 -0.73
N ASP A 68 16.62 -9.34 -0.58
CA ASP A 68 17.49 -9.75 -1.67
C ASP A 68 17.65 -11.27 -1.76
N TYR A 69 18.24 -11.77 -2.85
CA TYR A 69 18.54 -13.18 -2.98
C TYR A 69 19.39 -13.65 -1.79
N GLY A 70 18.89 -14.62 -1.03
CA GLY A 70 19.51 -15.10 0.21
C GLY A 70 19.33 -14.19 1.44
N VAL A 71 18.68 -13.02 1.29
CA VAL A 71 18.47 -12.05 2.38
C VAL A 71 16.97 -11.96 2.71
N PRO A 72 16.52 -12.53 3.84
CA PRO A 72 15.11 -12.51 4.20
C PRO A 72 14.63 -11.09 4.53
N PHE A 73 13.35 -10.84 4.26
CA PHE A 73 12.63 -9.62 4.61
C PHE A 73 11.70 -9.88 5.79
N TRP A 74 12.15 -9.52 6.99
CA TRP A 74 11.43 -9.76 8.24
C TRP A 74 10.49 -8.64 8.66
N ALA A 75 10.41 -7.55 7.89
CA ALA A 75 9.69 -6.35 8.31
C ALA A 75 8.15 -6.51 8.27
N LYS A 76 7.60 -7.44 7.46
CA LYS A 76 6.15 -7.60 7.30
C LYS A 76 5.75 -9.07 7.09
N PRO A 77 4.54 -9.46 7.53
CA PRO A 77 3.97 -10.76 7.21
C PRO A 77 3.51 -10.85 5.74
N PRO A 78 3.08 -12.03 5.24
CA PRO A 78 3.20 -12.35 3.83
C PRO A 78 1.94 -12.05 3.02
N LEU A 79 0.79 -11.71 3.62
CA LEU A 79 -0.50 -11.71 2.93
C LEU A 79 -0.48 -10.81 1.68
N SER A 80 0.02 -9.59 1.80
CA SER A 80 0.09 -8.65 0.68
C SER A 80 1.03 -9.17 -0.42
N THR A 81 2.16 -9.75 -0.03
CA THR A 81 3.12 -10.36 -0.96
C THR A 81 2.53 -11.58 -1.66
N TRP A 82 1.82 -12.46 -0.95
CA TRP A 82 1.12 -13.61 -1.51
C TRP A 82 0.10 -13.20 -2.57
N LEU A 83 -0.71 -12.19 -2.25
CA LEU A 83 -1.71 -11.67 -3.17
C LEU A 83 -1.08 -11.11 -4.45
N SER A 84 -0.03 -10.29 -4.33
CA SER A 84 0.69 -9.73 -5.48
C SER A 84 1.42 -10.81 -6.29
N ALA A 85 2.09 -11.76 -5.64
CA ALA A 85 2.78 -12.87 -6.29
C ALA A 85 1.79 -13.79 -7.04
N PHE A 86 0.65 -14.11 -6.43
CA PHE A 86 -0.40 -14.90 -7.05
C PHE A 86 -1.01 -14.19 -8.26
N SER A 87 -1.26 -12.89 -8.18
CA SER A 87 -1.74 -12.10 -9.31
C SER A 87 -0.73 -12.09 -10.47
N MET A 88 0.56 -11.93 -10.19
CA MET A 88 1.61 -12.04 -11.21
C MET A 88 1.75 -13.46 -11.78
N LYS A 89 1.46 -14.50 -11.00
CA LYS A 89 1.42 -15.88 -11.51
C LYS A 89 0.33 -16.07 -12.57
N LEU A 90 -0.82 -15.42 -12.40
CA LEU A 90 -1.95 -15.52 -13.32
C LEU A 90 -1.84 -14.60 -14.55
N LEU A 91 -1.37 -13.37 -14.35
CA LEU A 91 -1.41 -12.30 -15.37
C LEU A 91 -0.02 -11.92 -15.91
N GLY A 92 1.03 -12.59 -15.45
CA GLY A 92 2.42 -12.27 -15.75
C GLY A 92 3.00 -11.16 -14.88
N ILE A 93 4.33 -11.03 -14.89
CA ILE A 93 5.06 -9.99 -14.15
C ILE A 93 4.92 -8.66 -14.88
N ASN A 94 4.02 -7.81 -14.39
CA ASN A 94 3.79 -6.44 -14.87
C ASN A 94 3.16 -5.56 -13.78
N GLU A 95 3.12 -4.25 -14.03
CA GLU A 95 2.61 -3.20 -13.13
C GLU A 95 1.15 -3.40 -12.74
N PHE A 96 0.29 -3.76 -13.69
CA PHE A 96 -1.13 -3.95 -13.43
C PHE A 96 -1.35 -5.18 -12.55
N ALA A 97 -0.70 -6.31 -12.88
CA ALA A 97 -0.83 -7.57 -12.14
C ALA A 97 -0.39 -7.41 -10.68
N VAL A 98 0.74 -6.76 -10.42
CA VAL A 98 1.26 -6.61 -9.06
C VAL A 98 0.38 -5.70 -8.18
N ARG A 99 -0.32 -4.74 -8.80
CA ARG A 99 -1.22 -3.74 -8.15
C ARG A 99 -2.68 -4.21 -8.01
N LEU A 100 -3.13 -5.12 -8.88
CA LEU A 100 -4.52 -5.57 -8.94
C LEU A 100 -5.10 -6.02 -7.58
N PRO A 101 -4.39 -6.79 -6.74
CA PRO A 101 -4.96 -7.22 -5.47
C PRO A 101 -5.28 -6.07 -4.51
N GLY A 102 -4.43 -5.03 -4.47
CA GLY A 102 -4.70 -3.84 -3.67
C GLY A 102 -5.99 -3.15 -4.13
N LEU A 103 -6.23 -3.06 -5.45
CA LEU A 103 -7.45 -2.49 -6.00
C LEU A 103 -8.69 -3.32 -5.59
N LEU A 104 -8.60 -4.65 -5.70
CA LEU A 104 -9.69 -5.55 -5.33
C LEU A 104 -10.03 -5.46 -3.83
N LEU A 105 -9.03 -5.33 -2.95
CA LEU A 105 -9.23 -5.14 -1.51
C LEU A 105 -9.90 -3.79 -1.19
N SER A 106 -9.54 -2.72 -1.90
CA SER A 106 -10.21 -1.42 -1.75
C SER A 106 -11.65 -1.45 -2.26
N LEU A 107 -11.92 -2.15 -3.38
CA LEU A 107 -13.30 -2.37 -3.86
C LEU A 107 -14.13 -3.20 -2.88
N ALA A 108 -13.55 -4.25 -2.28
CA ALA A 108 -14.19 -5.03 -1.24
C ALA A 108 -14.46 -4.20 0.03
N THR A 109 -13.55 -3.28 0.38
CA THR A 109 -13.74 -2.32 1.47
C THR A 109 -14.92 -1.38 1.21
N LEU A 110 -15.01 -0.81 0.00
CA LEU A 110 -16.17 0.01 -0.41
C LEU A 110 -17.47 -0.79 -0.32
N TRP A 111 -17.47 -2.05 -0.77
CA TRP A 111 -18.65 -2.91 -0.69
C TRP A 111 -19.08 -3.20 0.76
N LEU A 112 -18.13 -3.50 1.66
CA LEU A 112 -18.39 -3.74 3.08
C LEU A 112 -19.04 -2.51 3.74
N ILE A 113 -18.48 -1.32 3.52
CA ILE A 113 -19.02 -0.06 4.03
C ILE A 113 -20.40 0.22 3.44
N TRP A 114 -20.56 0.13 2.12
CA TRP A 114 -21.86 0.31 1.48
C TRP A 114 -22.92 -0.65 2.03
N SER A 115 -22.58 -1.94 2.16
CA SER A 115 -23.51 -2.97 2.64
C SER A 115 -23.94 -2.72 4.08
N LEU A 116 -23.01 -2.35 4.96
CA LEU A 116 -23.31 -2.05 6.35
C LEU A 116 -24.14 -0.77 6.48
N THR A 117 -23.71 0.34 5.88
CA THR A 117 -24.43 1.62 5.93
C THR A 117 -25.79 1.53 5.25
N LYS A 118 -25.94 0.75 4.16
CA LYS A 118 -27.23 0.58 3.48
C LYS A 118 -28.24 -0.10 4.39
N LYS A 119 -27.81 -1.12 5.14
CA LYS A 119 -28.69 -1.81 6.09
C LYS A 119 -29.14 -0.88 7.22
N HIS A 120 -28.25 -0.03 7.71
CA HIS A 120 -28.52 0.87 8.83
C HIS A 120 -29.32 2.12 8.41
N SER A 121 -28.83 2.87 7.43
CA SER A 121 -29.29 4.24 7.11
C SER A 121 -29.87 4.39 5.71
N GLY A 122 -30.02 3.29 4.97
CA GLY A 122 -30.62 3.27 3.64
C GLY A 122 -29.65 3.55 2.49
N SER A 123 -30.16 3.36 1.27
CA SER A 123 -29.34 3.33 0.05
C SER A 123 -28.70 4.65 -0.35
N VAL A 124 -29.36 5.78 -0.06
CA VAL A 124 -28.84 7.12 -0.39
C VAL A 124 -27.60 7.42 0.45
N ILE A 125 -27.69 7.20 1.76
CA ILE A 125 -26.61 7.46 2.72
C ILE A 125 -25.43 6.54 2.45
N ALA A 126 -25.70 5.26 2.19
CA ALA A 126 -24.67 4.31 1.80
C ALA A 126 -23.93 4.73 0.52
N MET A 127 -24.66 5.21 -0.49
CA MET A 127 -24.07 5.67 -1.74
C MET A 127 -23.19 6.90 -1.53
N ILE A 128 -23.65 7.89 -0.75
CA ILE A 128 -22.88 9.09 -0.43
C ILE A 128 -21.62 8.72 0.36
N THR A 129 -21.74 7.79 1.32
CA THR A 129 -20.64 7.31 2.15
C THR A 129 -19.50 6.72 1.31
N ILE A 130 -19.82 5.84 0.35
CA ILE A 130 -18.77 5.27 -0.51
C ILE A 130 -18.24 6.25 -1.55
N VAL A 131 -19.03 7.25 -1.98
CA VAL A 131 -18.51 8.35 -2.81
C VAL A 131 -17.50 9.16 -2.02
N VAL A 132 -17.78 9.47 -0.75
CA VAL A 132 -16.81 10.12 0.16
C VAL A 132 -15.57 9.25 0.35
N LEU A 133 -15.73 7.96 0.65
CA LEU A 133 -14.59 7.08 0.85
C LEU A 133 -13.72 6.97 -0.41
N ALA A 134 -14.32 6.70 -1.57
CA ALA A 134 -13.61 6.58 -2.84
C ALA A 134 -12.98 7.91 -3.30
N GLY A 135 -13.61 9.04 -2.98
CA GLY A 135 -13.09 10.38 -3.25
C GLY A 135 -12.21 10.94 -2.14
N THR A 136 -11.84 10.15 -1.13
CA THR A 136 -10.82 10.52 -0.14
C THR A 136 -9.45 10.35 -0.76
N LEU A 137 -8.60 11.39 -0.73
CA LEU A 137 -7.28 11.40 -1.37
C LEU A 137 -6.46 10.14 -1.03
N ASP A 138 -6.28 9.85 0.26
CA ASP A 138 -5.42 8.75 0.67
C ASP A 138 -6.02 7.37 0.38
N PHE A 139 -7.35 7.21 0.47
CA PHE A 139 -8.00 5.95 0.08
C PHE A 139 -7.89 5.72 -1.44
N PHE A 140 -8.03 6.78 -2.24
CA PHE A 140 -7.84 6.74 -3.68
C PHE A 140 -6.39 6.40 -4.04
N VAL A 141 -5.43 7.03 -3.35
CA VAL A 141 -3.99 6.78 -3.56
C VAL A 141 -3.62 5.36 -3.16
N ASP A 142 -4.13 4.85 -2.04
CA ASP A 142 -3.89 3.50 -1.53
C ASP A 142 -4.42 2.40 -2.48
N ALA A 143 -5.55 2.66 -3.15
CA ALA A 143 -6.29 1.65 -3.92
C ALA A 143 -5.47 1.01 -5.05
N GLY A 144 -4.85 -0.15 -4.82
CA GLY A 144 -3.99 -0.78 -5.82
C GLY A 144 -2.55 -0.26 -5.82
N THR A 145 -2.08 0.24 -4.67
CA THR A 145 -0.64 0.29 -4.39
C THR A 145 -0.12 -1.10 -4.06
N VAL A 146 1.16 -1.34 -4.36
CA VAL A 146 1.86 -2.55 -3.89
C VAL A 146 2.44 -2.28 -2.50
N MET A 147 1.58 -2.26 -1.49
CA MET A 147 1.93 -2.04 -0.09
C MET A 147 1.13 -2.97 0.83
N THR A 148 1.45 -2.98 2.12
CA THR A 148 0.67 -3.75 3.11
C THR A 148 -0.68 -3.13 3.45
N ASP A 149 -0.82 -1.83 3.18
CA ASP A 149 -1.88 -0.99 3.70
C ASP A 149 -3.27 -1.32 3.11
N PRO A 150 -3.46 -1.61 1.80
CA PRO A 150 -4.77 -2.01 1.28
C PRO A 150 -5.33 -3.26 1.96
N SER A 151 -4.45 -4.24 2.23
CA SER A 151 -4.84 -5.47 2.92
C SER A 151 -5.16 -5.22 4.40
N LEU A 152 -4.44 -4.32 5.07
CA LEU A 152 -4.74 -3.94 6.45
C LEU A 152 -6.07 -3.20 6.54
N VAL A 153 -6.31 -2.22 5.67
CA VAL A 153 -7.56 -1.44 5.62
C VAL A 153 -8.75 -2.35 5.41
N PHE A 154 -8.65 -3.30 4.47
CA PHE A 154 -9.68 -4.32 4.26
C PHE A 154 -9.90 -5.18 5.51
N CYS A 155 -8.84 -5.73 6.11
CA CYS A 155 -8.97 -6.60 7.28
C CYS A 155 -9.58 -5.87 8.48
N ILE A 156 -9.14 -4.64 8.78
CA ILE A 156 -9.71 -3.83 9.86
C ILE A 156 -11.17 -3.50 9.56
N THR A 157 -11.50 -3.10 8.33
CA THR A 157 -12.90 -2.86 7.94
C THR A 157 -13.75 -4.11 8.10
N LEU A 158 -13.23 -5.28 7.70
CA LEU A 158 -13.90 -6.56 7.87
C LEU A 158 -14.16 -6.86 9.34
N VAL A 159 -13.18 -6.64 10.23
CA VAL A 159 -13.32 -6.81 11.68
C VAL A 159 -14.39 -5.87 12.25
N LEU A 160 -14.35 -4.58 11.91
CA LEU A 160 -15.30 -3.59 12.43
C LEU A 160 -16.73 -3.84 11.94
N VAL A 161 -16.89 -4.18 10.66
CA VAL A 161 -18.19 -4.56 10.08
C VAL A 161 -18.70 -5.85 10.71
N ALA A 162 -17.85 -6.87 10.82
CA ALA A 162 -18.20 -8.15 11.43
C ALA A 162 -18.58 -8.00 12.90
N PHE A 163 -17.86 -7.16 13.65
CA PHE A 163 -18.18 -6.82 15.03
C PHE A 163 -19.58 -6.21 15.14
N TRP A 164 -19.89 -5.18 14.34
CA TRP A 164 -21.23 -4.58 14.34
C TRP A 164 -22.32 -5.60 14.00
N ARG A 165 -22.11 -6.41 12.96
CA ARG A 165 -23.05 -7.45 12.54
C ARG A 165 -23.22 -8.57 13.58
N ALA A 166 -22.19 -8.89 14.34
CA ALA A 166 -22.26 -9.91 15.38
C ALA A 166 -22.93 -9.37 16.64
N ILE A 167 -22.47 -8.21 17.13
CA ILE A 167 -22.88 -7.65 18.41
C ILE A 167 -24.24 -6.96 18.33
N VAL A 168 -24.52 -6.19 17.28
CA VAL A 168 -25.77 -5.43 17.17
C VAL A 168 -26.82 -6.25 16.41
N ASP A 169 -26.50 -6.71 15.20
CA ASP A 169 -27.46 -7.49 14.39
C ASP A 169 -27.65 -8.95 14.86
N GLY A 170 -26.82 -9.44 15.79
CA GLY A 170 -26.92 -10.81 16.33
C GLY A 170 -26.49 -11.92 15.36
N SER A 171 -25.71 -11.59 14.32
CA SER A 171 -25.36 -12.57 13.29
C SER A 171 -24.22 -13.51 13.71
N LYS A 172 -24.55 -14.80 13.86
CA LYS A 172 -23.58 -15.86 14.18
C LYS A 172 -22.51 -16.03 13.09
N LEU A 173 -22.86 -15.92 11.80
CA LEU A 173 -21.87 -16.01 10.72
C LEU A 173 -20.80 -14.91 10.86
N TRP A 174 -21.23 -13.66 11.04
CA TRP A 174 -20.32 -12.54 11.18
C TRP A 174 -19.48 -12.61 12.47
N SER A 175 -19.95 -13.30 13.50
CA SER A 175 -19.14 -13.57 14.70
C SER A 175 -17.87 -14.38 14.40
N TYR A 176 -17.90 -15.30 13.41
CA TYR A 176 -16.70 -16.01 12.95
C TYR A 176 -15.88 -15.17 11.96
N VAL A 177 -16.54 -14.41 11.08
CA VAL A 177 -15.86 -13.47 10.17
C VAL A 177 -15.02 -12.44 10.94
N PHE A 178 -15.45 -12.04 12.13
CA PHE A 178 -14.67 -11.20 13.04
C PHE A 178 -13.29 -11.80 13.33
N PHE A 179 -13.23 -13.09 13.72
CA PHE A 179 -11.97 -13.77 13.99
C PHE A 179 -11.16 -14.09 12.74
N ILE A 180 -11.82 -14.36 11.60
CA ILE A 180 -11.16 -14.48 10.30
C ILE A 180 -10.46 -13.17 9.93
N GLY A 181 -11.14 -12.03 10.09
CA GLY A 181 -10.57 -10.72 9.84
C GLY A 181 -9.38 -10.40 10.74
N LEU A 182 -9.42 -10.80 12.02
CA LEU A 182 -8.25 -10.69 12.92
C LEU A 182 -7.08 -11.56 12.45
N GLY A 183 -7.33 -12.81 12.06
CA GLY A 183 -6.30 -13.74 11.57
C GLY A 183 -5.64 -13.24 10.28
N LEU A 184 -6.44 -12.77 9.33
CA LEU A 184 -5.94 -12.14 8.10
C LEU A 184 -5.20 -10.83 8.39
N GLY A 185 -5.69 -10.03 9.34
CA GLY A 185 -5.02 -8.80 9.78
C GLY A 185 -3.62 -9.06 10.36
N LEU A 186 -3.48 -10.14 11.15
CA LEU A 186 -2.17 -10.60 11.64
C LEU A 186 -1.24 -10.97 10.49
N LEU A 187 -1.74 -11.58 9.40
CA LEU A 187 -0.95 -11.87 8.20
C LEU A 187 -0.77 -10.67 7.26
N ALA A 188 -1.52 -9.59 7.43
CA ALA A 188 -1.39 -8.35 6.65
C ALA A 188 -0.27 -7.46 7.18
N LYS A 189 -0.30 -7.14 8.48
CA LYS A 189 0.65 -6.19 9.10
C LYS A 189 1.03 -6.53 10.54
N GLY A 190 0.63 -7.68 11.05
CA GLY A 190 0.99 -8.15 12.39
C GLY A 190 0.06 -7.66 13.50
N PRO A 191 0.55 -7.63 14.76
CA PRO A 191 -0.26 -7.33 15.95
C PRO A 191 -1.01 -6.00 15.90
N VAL A 192 -0.49 -5.02 15.15
CA VAL A 192 -1.13 -3.72 14.98
C VAL A 192 -2.56 -3.82 14.45
N ALA A 193 -2.90 -4.83 13.63
CA ALA A 193 -4.28 -5.04 13.17
C ALA A 193 -5.26 -5.31 14.32
N VAL A 194 -4.83 -6.08 15.32
CA VAL A 194 -5.61 -6.39 16.52
C VAL A 194 -5.72 -5.15 17.41
N VAL A 195 -4.63 -4.39 17.55
CA VAL A 195 -4.63 -3.15 18.35
C VAL A 195 -5.59 -2.10 17.75
N LEU A 196 -5.47 -1.82 16.45
CA LEU A 196 -6.24 -0.76 15.79
C LEU A 196 -7.73 -1.08 15.65
N SER A 197 -8.12 -2.36 15.66
CA SER A 197 -9.53 -2.77 15.68
C SER A 197 -10.06 -2.97 17.10
N GLY A 198 -9.25 -3.58 17.97
CA GLY A 198 -9.62 -3.92 19.34
C GLY A 198 -9.75 -2.71 20.27
N MET A 199 -8.88 -1.70 20.16
CA MET A 199 -8.98 -0.50 21.00
C MET A 199 -10.29 0.27 20.80
N PRO A 200 -10.72 0.63 19.57
CA PRO A 200 -12.03 1.24 19.36
C PRO A 200 -13.19 0.40 19.87
N ILE A 201 -13.15 -0.92 19.62
CA ILE A 201 -14.18 -1.87 20.07
C ILE A 201 -14.26 -1.87 21.60
N PHE A 202 -13.12 -1.95 22.29
CA PHE A 202 -13.05 -1.94 23.75
C PHE A 202 -13.70 -0.67 24.32
N PHE A 203 -13.30 0.52 23.84
CA PHE A 203 -13.88 1.77 24.33
C PHE A 203 -15.36 1.90 24.01
N TRP A 204 -15.82 1.38 22.87
CA TRP A 204 -17.24 1.36 22.56
C TRP A 204 -18.03 0.42 23.45
N VAL A 205 -17.52 -0.80 23.72
CA VAL A 205 -18.14 -1.75 24.64
C VAL A 205 -18.22 -1.17 26.05
N LEU A 206 -17.15 -0.49 26.50
CA LEU A 206 -17.11 0.21 27.77
C LEU A 206 -18.17 1.32 27.83
N LEU A 207 -18.21 2.20 26.82
CA LEU A 207 -19.13 3.33 26.75
C LEU A 207 -20.61 2.88 26.68
N ARG A 208 -20.89 1.78 25.99
CA ARG A 208 -22.25 1.28 25.72
C ARG A 208 -22.66 0.13 26.64
N ASN A 209 -21.80 -0.23 27.59
CA ASN A 209 -21.97 -1.36 28.52
C ASN A 209 -22.37 -2.67 27.81
N GLN A 210 -21.73 -2.99 26.69
CA GLN A 210 -22.08 -4.13 25.83
C GLN A 210 -21.33 -5.43 26.20
N TRP A 211 -20.76 -5.50 27.41
CA TRP A 211 -19.95 -6.64 27.87
C TRP A 211 -20.67 -7.97 27.73
N ARG A 212 -21.94 -8.02 28.13
CA ARG A 212 -22.76 -9.23 28.01
C ARG A 212 -22.86 -9.70 26.55
N ASN A 213 -23.24 -8.81 25.64
CA ASN A 213 -23.32 -9.14 24.22
C ASN A 213 -21.96 -9.53 23.62
N LEU A 214 -20.87 -8.91 24.07
CA LEU A 214 -19.51 -9.27 23.66
C LEU A 214 -19.16 -10.72 24.01
N TRP A 215 -19.48 -11.16 25.22
CA TRP A 215 -19.18 -12.52 25.69
C TRP A 215 -20.16 -13.57 25.14
N GLU A 216 -21.44 -13.23 25.00
CA GLU A 216 -22.48 -14.17 24.53
C GLU A 216 -22.48 -14.35 23.01
N ARG A 217 -22.22 -13.28 22.24
CA ARG A 217 -22.38 -13.30 20.76
C ARG A 217 -21.10 -13.60 20.01
N LEU A 218 -19.92 -13.40 20.61
CA LEU A 218 -18.65 -13.81 20.00
C LEU A 218 -18.21 -15.19 20.51
N PRO A 219 -17.92 -16.14 19.61
CA PRO A 219 -17.52 -17.50 20.00
C PRO A 219 -16.04 -17.52 20.41
N TRP A 220 -15.65 -16.86 21.52
CA TRP A 220 -14.26 -16.62 21.90
C TRP A 220 -13.32 -17.83 21.74
N ILE A 221 -13.68 -19.01 22.27
CA ILE A 221 -12.83 -20.20 22.18
C ILE A 221 -12.67 -20.65 20.71
N LYS A 222 -13.77 -20.92 20.01
CA LYS A 222 -13.75 -21.41 18.62
C LYS A 222 -13.19 -20.35 17.65
N GLY A 223 -13.48 -19.09 17.93
CA GLY A 223 -13.04 -17.93 17.18
C GLY A 223 -11.55 -17.69 17.31
N VAL A 224 -11.00 -17.70 18.52
CA VAL A 224 -9.54 -17.60 18.73
C VAL A 224 -8.83 -18.78 18.07
N LEU A 225 -9.37 -20.01 18.21
CA LEU A 225 -8.81 -21.16 17.49
C LEU A 225 -8.80 -20.95 15.98
N LEU A 226 -9.89 -20.43 15.39
CA LEU A 226 -9.97 -20.10 13.96
C LEU A 226 -8.96 -19.02 13.56
N MET A 227 -8.82 -17.96 14.36
CA MET A 227 -7.81 -16.91 14.14
C MET A 227 -6.39 -17.49 14.14
N LEU A 228 -6.08 -18.36 15.11
CA LEU A 228 -4.77 -19.00 15.22
C LEU A 228 -4.52 -19.97 14.05
N ILE A 229 -5.50 -20.75 13.62
CA ILE A 229 -5.37 -21.64 12.45
C ILE A 229 -5.01 -20.85 11.19
N ILE A 230 -5.54 -19.63 11.04
CA ILE A 230 -5.24 -18.77 9.89
C ILE A 230 -3.82 -18.20 9.99
N ALA A 231 -3.44 -17.61 11.12
CA ALA A 231 -2.21 -16.82 11.22
C ALA A 231 -1.00 -17.63 11.68
N LEU A 232 -1.16 -18.45 12.73
CA LEU A 232 -0.06 -19.06 13.48
C LEU A 232 0.84 -19.98 12.64
N PRO A 233 0.34 -20.80 11.69
CA PRO A 233 1.20 -21.67 10.89
C PRO A 233 2.32 -20.93 10.16
N TRP A 234 2.01 -19.77 9.57
CA TRP A 234 3.02 -18.99 8.86
C TRP A 234 4.05 -18.40 9.82
N TYR A 235 3.63 -17.87 10.97
CA TYR A 235 4.56 -17.34 11.98
C TYR A 235 5.54 -18.41 12.49
N ILE A 236 5.05 -19.64 12.71
CA ILE A 236 5.89 -20.78 13.09
C ILE A 236 6.88 -21.12 11.97
N TRP A 237 6.41 -21.24 10.72
CA TRP A 237 7.30 -21.56 9.60
C TRP A 237 8.33 -20.47 9.32
N ALA A 238 7.98 -19.19 9.45
CA ALA A 238 8.90 -18.08 9.28
C ALA A 238 10.03 -18.11 10.31
N GLU A 239 9.72 -18.43 11.57
CA GLU A 239 10.73 -18.62 12.62
C GLU A 239 11.63 -19.82 12.35
N ILE A 240 11.05 -20.96 11.97
CA ILE A 240 11.83 -22.19 11.68
C ILE A 240 12.77 -21.97 10.49
N ARG A 241 12.31 -21.30 9.43
CA ARG A 241 13.10 -21.03 8.22
C ARG A 241 14.19 -19.99 8.46
N THR A 242 13.90 -18.99 9.28
CA THR A 242 14.82 -17.88 9.54
C THR A 242 14.77 -17.50 11.04
N PRO A 243 15.49 -18.25 11.90
CA PRO A 243 15.47 -18.05 13.34
C PRO A 243 15.81 -16.61 13.76
N GLY A 244 15.10 -16.10 14.76
CA GLY A 244 15.18 -14.71 15.20
C GLY A 244 14.17 -13.77 14.52
N PHE A 245 13.40 -14.26 13.54
CA PHE A 245 12.33 -13.51 12.89
C PHE A 245 11.31 -12.97 13.89
N LEU A 246 10.78 -13.79 14.80
CA LEU A 246 9.75 -13.38 15.76
C LEU A 246 10.25 -12.30 16.71
N ASN A 247 11.49 -12.44 17.20
CA ASN A 247 12.09 -11.41 18.05
C ASN A 247 12.24 -10.09 17.28
N TYR A 248 12.77 -10.13 16.05
CA TYR A 248 12.88 -8.94 15.22
C TYR A 248 11.51 -8.31 14.92
N PHE A 249 10.54 -9.11 14.47
CA PHE A 249 9.26 -8.62 13.99
C PHE A 249 8.34 -8.14 15.13
N ILE A 250 8.19 -8.92 16.20
CA ILE A 250 7.30 -8.57 17.32
C ILE A 250 7.95 -7.52 18.22
N VAL A 251 9.20 -7.74 18.64
CA VAL A 251 9.86 -6.84 19.60
C VAL A 251 10.49 -5.64 18.90
N GLY A 252 11.20 -5.84 17.80
CA GLY A 252 11.80 -4.75 17.02
C GLY A 252 10.76 -3.90 16.30
N GLU A 253 10.13 -4.46 15.28
CA GLU A 253 9.29 -3.72 14.32
C GLU A 253 7.94 -3.24 14.87
N ASN A 254 7.42 -3.85 15.93
CA ASN A 254 6.16 -3.42 16.55
C ASN A 254 6.40 -2.67 17.86
N LEU A 255 7.02 -3.30 18.87
CA LEU A 255 7.18 -2.67 20.20
C LEU A 255 8.23 -1.56 20.21
N ASN A 256 9.48 -1.85 19.84
CA ASN A 256 10.56 -0.87 19.86
C ASN A 256 10.30 0.26 18.87
N ARG A 257 9.80 -0.06 17.66
CA ARG A 257 9.43 0.95 16.65
C ARG A 257 8.41 1.97 17.17
N PHE A 258 7.44 1.52 17.97
CA PHE A 258 6.42 2.39 18.56
C PHE A 258 6.94 3.18 19.77
N LEU A 259 7.65 2.51 20.69
CA LEU A 259 8.04 3.09 21.98
C LEU A 259 9.34 3.90 21.95
N LYS A 260 10.27 3.60 21.04
CA LYS A 260 11.60 4.22 20.98
C LYS A 260 11.70 5.21 19.81
N PRO A 261 11.73 6.53 20.09
CA PRO A 261 11.98 7.53 19.06
C PRO A 261 13.29 7.25 18.32
N GLY A 262 13.25 7.29 16.98
CA GLY A 262 14.47 7.11 16.18
C GLY A 262 15.06 5.70 16.19
N TRP A 263 14.25 4.67 16.51
CA TRP A 263 14.70 3.27 16.54
C TRP A 263 15.56 2.90 15.32
N THR A 264 16.85 2.61 15.57
CA THR A 264 17.87 2.32 14.55
C THR A 264 17.92 0.86 14.12
N GLY A 265 17.01 0.03 14.63
CA GLY A 265 16.97 -1.40 14.32
C GLY A 265 16.25 -1.75 13.02
N ASP A 266 15.74 -0.77 12.27
CA ASP A 266 15.09 -1.01 10.97
C ASP A 266 16.14 -1.49 9.97
N LYS A 267 16.09 -2.77 9.60
CA LYS A 267 17.04 -3.39 8.67
C LYS A 267 16.81 -2.96 7.22
N TYR A 268 15.66 -2.37 6.90
CA TYR A 268 15.19 -2.22 5.52
C TYR A 268 14.83 -0.78 5.15
N GLY A 269 14.96 0.18 6.07
CA GLY A 269 14.64 1.58 5.81
C GLY A 269 15.19 2.53 6.86
N TYR A 270 14.83 3.80 6.75
CA TYR A 270 15.18 4.82 7.73
C TYR A 270 14.05 5.01 8.73
N ALA A 271 14.40 5.16 10.01
CA ALA A 271 13.45 5.56 11.03
C ALA A 271 12.98 6.98 10.74
N HIS A 272 11.67 7.17 10.64
CA HIS A 272 11.09 8.50 10.50
C HIS A 272 11.01 9.08 11.93
N GLN A 273 11.39 10.34 12.10
CA GLN A 273 11.27 11.03 13.38
C GLN A 273 10.37 12.24 13.19
N GLU A 274 9.09 12.02 13.40
CA GLU A 274 8.08 13.08 13.33
C GLU A 274 7.82 13.67 14.72
N LEU A 275 7.17 14.84 14.72
CA LEU A 275 6.67 15.48 15.92
C LEU A 275 5.47 14.69 16.49
N TRP A 276 5.29 14.75 17.81
CA TRP A 276 4.10 14.19 18.45
C TRP A 276 2.84 14.82 17.88
N GLY A 277 1.87 13.97 17.54
CA GLY A 277 0.61 14.42 16.92
C GLY A 277 0.69 14.73 15.42
N MET A 278 1.83 14.54 14.73
CA MET A 278 1.92 14.74 13.27
C MET A 278 0.90 13.88 12.49
N ILE A 279 0.46 12.76 13.07
CA ILE A 279 -0.61 11.92 12.54
C ILE A 279 -1.92 12.69 12.25
N TRP A 280 -2.23 13.75 13.03
CA TRP A 280 -3.42 14.58 12.80
C TRP A 280 -3.27 15.46 11.57
N VAL A 281 -2.04 15.92 11.26
CA VAL A 281 -1.73 16.65 10.02
C VAL A 281 -1.86 15.70 8.83
N TYR A 282 -1.30 14.49 8.93
CA TYR A 282 -1.50 13.45 7.92
C TYR A 282 -2.99 13.12 7.74
N ALA A 283 -3.77 13.07 8.82
CA ALA A 283 -5.21 12.83 8.71
C ALA A 283 -5.92 13.98 7.97
N MET A 284 -5.58 15.25 8.26
CA MET A 284 -6.16 16.40 7.55
C MET A 284 -5.84 16.40 6.05
N ILE A 285 -4.61 16.04 5.68
CA ILE A 285 -4.19 15.92 4.27
C ILE A 285 -4.88 14.72 3.63
N GLY A 286 -4.86 13.57 4.32
CA GLY A 286 -5.38 12.31 3.79
C GLY A 286 -6.88 12.32 3.55
N ILE A 287 -7.66 13.02 4.39
CA ILE A 287 -9.10 13.20 4.19
C ILE A 287 -9.44 14.30 3.18
N PHE A 288 -8.46 14.95 2.53
CA PHE A 288 -8.77 15.91 1.46
C PHE A 288 -9.63 15.23 0.38
N PRO A 289 -10.67 15.90 -0.17
CA PRO A 289 -11.08 17.29 0.06
C PRO A 289 -12.06 17.50 1.22
N TRP A 290 -12.39 16.46 1.98
CA TRP A 290 -13.42 16.48 3.02
C TRP A 290 -13.04 17.32 4.24
N CYS A 291 -11.75 17.53 4.50
CA CYS A 291 -11.28 18.44 5.55
C CYS A 291 -11.81 19.87 5.36
N LEU A 292 -11.93 20.37 4.11
CA LEU A 292 -12.46 21.70 3.81
C LEU A 292 -13.94 21.82 4.17
N LEU A 293 -14.72 20.79 3.80
CA LEU A 293 -16.14 20.71 4.15
C LEU A 293 -16.35 20.56 5.65
N GLY A 294 -15.56 19.71 6.29
CA GLY A 294 -15.56 19.54 7.75
C GLY A 294 -15.26 20.83 8.48
N ALA A 295 -14.25 21.59 8.05
CA ALA A 295 -13.85 22.86 8.66
C ALA A 295 -14.89 23.96 8.49
N ALA A 296 -15.38 24.19 7.25
CA ALA A 296 -16.42 25.19 6.98
C ALA A 296 -17.68 24.90 7.80
N TRP A 297 -18.02 23.62 7.97
CA TRP A 297 -19.15 23.20 8.76
C TRP A 297 -18.90 23.36 10.27
N PHE A 298 -17.71 22.97 10.77
CA PHE A 298 -17.33 23.12 12.18
C PHE A 298 -17.49 24.58 12.64
N ILE A 299 -17.02 25.53 11.84
CA ILE A 299 -17.15 26.97 12.13
C ILE A 299 -18.63 27.37 12.29
N LYS A 300 -19.51 26.86 11.44
CA LYS A 300 -20.94 27.19 11.43
C LYS A 300 -21.72 26.58 12.60
N TYR A 301 -21.32 25.42 13.11
CA TYR A 301 -22.10 24.64 14.07
C TYR A 301 -21.38 24.31 15.39
N ARG A 302 -20.19 24.88 15.64
CA ARG A 302 -19.40 24.71 16.87
C ARG A 302 -20.16 24.95 18.18
N HIS A 303 -21.28 25.66 18.12
CA HIS A 303 -22.10 26.03 19.28
C HIS A 303 -23.08 24.95 19.73
N ASN A 304 -23.20 23.81 19.03
CA ASN A 304 -24.18 22.76 19.40
C ASN A 304 -23.59 21.33 19.44
N PRO A 305 -22.53 21.07 20.22
CA PRO A 305 -21.83 19.78 20.25
C PRO A 305 -22.66 18.64 20.87
N ARG A 306 -23.74 18.95 21.60
CA ARG A 306 -24.57 17.92 22.24
C ARG A 306 -25.35 17.08 21.24
N LYS A 307 -25.75 17.63 20.09
CA LYS A 307 -26.40 16.87 19.01
C LYS A 307 -25.48 15.83 18.36
N VAL A 308 -24.17 15.89 18.61
CA VAL A 308 -23.14 15.01 18.02
C VAL A 308 -23.09 13.64 18.69
N PHE A 309 -23.42 13.55 19.98
CA PHE A 309 -23.22 12.33 20.78
C PHE A 309 -24.52 11.71 21.29
N ILE A 310 -25.67 12.23 20.90
CA ILE A 310 -26.96 11.60 21.19
C ILE A 310 -27.19 10.51 20.15
N ASP A 311 -26.94 9.27 20.57
CA ASP A 311 -27.18 8.07 19.79
C ASP A 311 -27.83 6.98 20.64
N ASN A 312 -28.99 6.50 20.20
CA ASN A 312 -29.75 5.46 20.89
C ASN A 312 -29.17 4.06 20.68
N ASP A 313 -28.61 3.75 19.50
CA ASP A 313 -28.07 2.41 19.17
C ASP A 313 -26.53 2.34 19.30
N GLY A 314 -25.86 3.49 19.34
CA GLY A 314 -24.41 3.60 19.49
C GLY A 314 -23.63 3.60 18.19
N TRP A 315 -24.29 3.62 17.03
CA TRP A 315 -23.72 3.60 15.69
C TRP A 315 -22.71 4.71 15.44
N LEU A 316 -23.09 5.95 15.70
CA LEU A 316 -22.25 7.12 15.47
C LEU A 316 -21.05 7.12 16.43
N SER A 317 -21.26 6.74 17.69
CA SER A 317 -20.17 6.61 18.67
C SER A 317 -19.16 5.52 18.28
N PHE A 318 -19.62 4.42 17.67
CA PHE A 318 -18.75 3.35 17.20
C PHE A 318 -17.82 3.84 16.10
N PHE A 319 -18.35 4.45 15.03
CA PHE A 319 -17.53 4.93 13.93
C PHE A 319 -16.69 6.16 14.29
N PHE A 320 -17.16 7.00 15.22
CA PHE A 320 -16.34 8.05 15.81
C PHE A 320 -15.09 7.47 16.49
N LEU A 321 -15.29 6.49 17.39
CA LEU A 321 -14.17 5.84 18.08
C LEU A 321 -13.26 5.10 17.10
N CYS A 322 -13.80 4.41 16.10
CA CYS A 322 -13.02 3.74 15.06
C CYS A 322 -12.22 4.71 14.19
N THR A 323 -12.65 5.97 14.09
CA THR A 323 -11.89 7.02 13.39
C THR A 323 -10.79 7.59 14.27
N VAL A 324 -11.13 7.95 15.52
CA VAL A 324 -10.31 8.77 16.40
C VAL A 324 -9.30 7.96 17.21
N ILE A 325 -9.67 6.79 17.72
CA ILE A 325 -8.81 6.00 18.61
C ILE A 325 -7.52 5.52 17.90
N PRO A 326 -7.53 5.08 16.63
CA PRO A 326 -6.29 4.77 15.92
C PRO A 326 -5.35 5.98 15.78
N LEU A 327 -5.89 7.17 15.51
CA LEU A 327 -5.12 8.41 15.41
C LEU A 327 -4.55 8.84 16.77
N PHE A 328 -5.35 8.69 17.83
CA PHE A 328 -4.91 8.92 19.19
C PHE A 328 -3.79 7.95 19.60
N PHE A 329 -3.90 6.68 19.25
CA PHE A 329 -2.84 5.69 19.48
C PHE A 329 -1.51 6.12 18.82
N PHE A 330 -1.55 6.53 17.54
CA PHE A 330 -0.35 6.98 16.84
C PHE A 330 0.15 8.37 17.26
N THR A 331 -0.60 9.14 18.03
CA THR A 331 -0.15 10.42 18.60
C THR A 331 1.08 10.22 19.50
N PHE A 332 1.18 9.06 20.15
CA PHE A 332 2.26 8.70 21.06
C PHE A 332 3.47 8.03 20.37
N SER A 333 3.44 7.85 19.03
CA SER A 333 4.57 7.33 18.27
C SER A 333 5.28 8.44 17.52
N ARG A 334 6.62 8.44 17.55
CA ARG A 334 7.46 9.34 16.74
C ARG A 334 7.85 8.74 15.39
N ASN A 335 7.82 7.42 15.27
CA ASN A 335 8.13 6.72 14.03
C ASN A 335 6.83 6.39 13.29
N ILE A 336 6.25 7.45 12.73
CA ILE A 336 4.98 7.39 12.00
C ILE A 336 5.19 7.85 10.56
N ILE A 337 4.33 7.34 9.69
CA ILE A 337 4.26 7.72 8.28
C ILE A 337 2.80 8.00 7.93
N TYR A 338 2.58 8.74 6.83
CA TYR A 338 1.25 9.17 6.42
C TYR A 338 0.25 8.01 6.25
N THR A 339 0.69 6.82 5.84
CA THR A 339 -0.20 5.67 5.63
C THR A 339 -0.85 5.13 6.90
N TYR A 340 -0.39 5.53 8.09
CA TYR A 340 -0.96 5.07 9.36
C TYR A 340 -2.38 5.58 9.61
N ILE A 341 -2.83 6.58 8.84
CA ILE A 341 -4.20 7.08 8.88
C ILE A 341 -5.18 6.22 8.07
N PHE A 342 -4.69 5.37 7.14
CA PHE A 342 -5.54 4.64 6.19
C PHE A 342 -6.60 3.76 6.86
N PRO A 343 -6.29 3.01 7.95
CA PRO A 343 -7.30 2.20 8.65
C PRO A 343 -8.50 3.00 9.20
N SER A 344 -8.32 4.30 9.45
CA SER A 344 -9.40 5.17 9.96
C SER A 344 -10.33 5.67 8.85
N LEU A 345 -9.90 5.64 7.58
CA LEU A 345 -10.66 6.26 6.47
C LEU A 345 -12.05 5.65 6.24
N PRO A 346 -12.22 4.31 6.26
CA PRO A 346 -13.55 3.71 6.11
C PRO A 346 -14.51 4.14 7.22
N ALA A 347 -14.06 4.12 8.47
CA ALA A 347 -14.84 4.55 9.62
C ALA A 347 -15.15 6.06 9.57
N PHE A 348 -14.18 6.88 9.16
CA PHE A 348 -14.35 8.32 8.97
C PHE A 348 -15.47 8.60 7.98
N SER A 349 -15.51 7.90 6.85
CA SER A 349 -16.54 8.13 5.82
C SER A 349 -17.96 7.91 6.34
N VAL A 350 -18.17 6.85 7.14
CA VAL A 350 -19.46 6.54 7.76
C VAL A 350 -19.79 7.60 8.80
N PHE A 351 -18.87 7.86 9.74
CA PHE A 351 -19.06 8.87 10.78
C PHE A 351 -19.40 10.24 10.17
N PHE A 352 -18.63 10.69 9.18
CA PHE A 352 -18.80 11.99 8.53
C PHE A 352 -20.18 12.14 7.90
N ILE A 353 -20.63 11.16 7.12
CA ILE A 353 -21.92 11.24 6.42
C ILE A 353 -23.11 11.05 7.35
N GLU A 354 -23.06 10.12 8.29
CA GLU A 354 -24.11 9.89 9.28
C GLU A 354 -24.31 11.11 10.16
N TYR A 355 -23.19 11.72 10.56
CA TYR A 355 -23.21 12.96 11.30
C TYR A 355 -23.88 14.07 10.49
N TRP A 356 -23.47 14.26 9.23
CA TRP A 356 -24.05 15.27 8.35
C TRP A 356 -25.53 15.01 8.06
N GLN A 357 -25.97 13.75 8.08
CA GLN A 357 -27.37 13.39 7.89
C GLN A 357 -28.21 13.87 9.08
N ARG A 358 -27.77 13.60 10.32
CA ARG A 358 -28.48 13.99 11.55
C ARG A 358 -28.68 15.50 11.66
N VAL A 359 -27.73 16.29 11.14
CA VAL A 359 -27.80 17.76 11.14
C VAL A 359 -28.45 18.34 9.87
N GLY A 360 -28.95 17.49 8.96
CA GLY A 360 -29.64 17.91 7.73
C GLY A 360 -28.74 18.55 6.66
N ALA A 361 -27.42 18.37 6.75
CA ALA A 361 -26.46 18.95 5.81
C ALA A 361 -26.29 18.12 4.53
N VAL A 362 -26.43 16.79 4.60
CA VAL A 362 -26.23 15.86 3.46
C VAL A 362 -27.07 16.24 2.24
N ALA A 363 -28.35 16.58 2.45
CA ALA A 363 -29.28 16.90 1.35
C ALA A 363 -28.79 18.09 0.50
N LYS A 364 -28.18 19.09 1.14
CA LYS A 364 -27.64 20.28 0.49
C LYS A 364 -26.27 20.04 -0.14
N ALA A 365 -25.49 19.12 0.43
CA ALA A 365 -24.10 18.87 0.03
C ALA A 365 -23.91 17.75 -0.99
N LYS A 366 -24.93 16.90 -1.27
CA LYS A 366 -24.77 15.69 -2.10
C LYS A 366 -24.16 15.94 -3.49
N GLN A 367 -24.51 17.05 -4.14
CA GLN A 367 -23.94 17.42 -5.45
C GLN A 367 -22.49 17.90 -5.31
N LEU A 368 -22.21 18.71 -4.31
CA LEU A 368 -20.85 19.18 -4.00
C LEU A 368 -19.92 18.01 -3.67
N ILE A 369 -20.38 17.03 -2.87
CA ILE A 369 -19.63 15.81 -2.56
C ILE A 369 -19.27 15.06 -3.83
N THR A 370 -20.24 14.91 -4.74
CA THR A 370 -20.01 14.23 -6.03
C THR A 370 -18.99 15.00 -6.88
N GLY A 371 -19.10 16.33 -6.95
CA GLY A 371 -18.17 17.19 -7.69
C GLY A 371 -16.75 17.14 -7.12
N LEU A 372 -16.59 17.27 -5.80
CA LEU A 372 -15.30 17.17 -5.12
C LEU A 372 -14.64 15.80 -5.31
N SER A 373 -15.43 14.72 -5.34
CA SER A 373 -14.92 13.38 -5.64
C SER A 373 -14.34 13.31 -7.05
N ILE A 374 -15.00 13.91 -8.04
CA ILE A 374 -14.50 13.94 -9.43
C ILE A 374 -13.17 14.71 -9.52
N ILE A 375 -13.00 15.79 -8.74
CA ILE A 375 -11.75 16.56 -8.72
C ILE A 375 -10.55 15.68 -8.32
N VAL A 376 -10.73 14.75 -7.37
CA VAL A 376 -9.66 13.80 -6.99
C VAL A 376 -9.25 12.93 -8.19
N GLY A 377 -10.21 12.43 -8.96
CA GLY A 377 -9.93 11.67 -10.18
C GLY A 377 -9.20 12.50 -11.25
N VAL A 378 -9.64 13.74 -11.47
CA VAL A 378 -8.98 14.67 -12.43
C VAL A 378 -7.55 14.97 -11.99
N PHE A 379 -7.33 15.23 -10.70
CA PHE A 379 -6.00 15.47 -10.14
C PHE A 379 -5.09 14.25 -10.33
N ALA A 380 -5.60 13.04 -10.10
CA ALA A 380 -4.87 11.80 -10.34
C ALA A 380 -4.49 11.60 -11.82
N LEU A 381 -5.38 11.94 -12.75
CA LEU A 381 -5.06 11.93 -14.19
C LEU A 381 -3.98 12.96 -14.53
N GLY A 382 -4.02 14.15 -13.94
CA GLY A 382 -2.97 15.16 -14.09
C GLY A 382 -1.60 14.67 -13.62
N ILE A 383 -1.54 14.02 -12.45
CA ILE A 383 -0.31 13.38 -11.94
C ILE A 383 0.16 12.28 -12.90
N THR A 384 -0.77 11.42 -13.35
CA THR A 384 -0.45 10.33 -14.28
C THR A 384 0.13 10.87 -15.59
N LEU A 385 -0.43 11.96 -16.11
CA LEU A 385 0.07 12.65 -17.30
C LEU A 385 1.48 13.22 -17.06
N ALA A 386 1.73 13.84 -15.90
CA ALA A 386 3.06 14.36 -15.55
C ALA A 386 4.13 13.26 -15.52
N PHE A 387 3.81 12.06 -15.02
CA PHE A 387 4.71 10.89 -15.06
C PHE A 387 5.10 10.45 -16.47
N ASN A 388 4.21 10.66 -17.45
CA ASN A 388 4.42 10.22 -18.82
C ASN A 388 5.05 11.33 -19.69
N MET A 389 4.69 12.60 -19.48
CA MET A 389 5.21 13.74 -20.26
C MET A 389 6.54 14.27 -19.75
N ALA A 390 6.77 14.25 -18.43
CA ALA A 390 7.97 14.80 -17.80
C ALA A 390 8.63 13.79 -16.84
N PRO A 391 8.94 12.55 -17.30
CA PRO A 391 9.47 11.50 -16.42
C PRO A 391 10.76 11.90 -15.72
N LYS A 392 11.58 12.78 -16.32
CA LYS A 392 12.81 13.29 -15.72
C LYS A 392 12.58 14.11 -14.44
N ALA A 393 11.42 14.77 -14.31
CA ALA A 393 11.12 15.65 -13.18
C ALA A 393 10.44 14.92 -12.02
N VAL A 394 9.67 13.87 -12.30
CA VAL A 394 8.80 13.23 -11.31
C VAL A 394 9.11 11.77 -11.03
N SER A 395 9.83 11.10 -11.93
CA SER A 395 10.02 9.65 -11.84
C SER A 395 11.33 9.27 -11.17
N LYS A 396 11.29 8.35 -10.23
CA LYS A 396 12.44 7.73 -9.53
C LYS A 396 12.48 6.22 -9.81
N THR A 397 12.32 5.84 -11.08
CA THR A 397 12.20 4.45 -11.52
C THR A 397 13.23 4.10 -12.58
N GLU A 398 13.73 2.87 -12.55
CA GLU A 398 14.68 2.37 -13.55
C GLU A 398 14.01 1.82 -14.83
N LYS A 399 12.68 1.95 -14.96
CA LYS A 399 11.89 1.43 -16.09
C LYS A 399 12.45 1.85 -17.45
N SER A 400 12.88 3.11 -17.60
CA SER A 400 13.43 3.66 -18.84
C SER A 400 14.77 3.03 -19.23
N VAL A 401 15.67 2.84 -18.26
CA VAL A 401 16.98 2.21 -18.45
C VAL A 401 16.80 0.75 -18.85
N VAL A 402 15.96 0.02 -18.12
CA VAL A 402 15.64 -1.38 -18.44
C VAL A 402 14.93 -1.49 -19.80
N ALA A 403 14.00 -0.59 -20.13
CA ALA A 403 13.34 -0.61 -21.43
C ALA A 403 14.31 -0.33 -22.59
N ALA A 404 15.26 0.59 -22.41
CA ALA A 404 16.31 0.85 -23.39
C ALA A 404 17.21 -0.38 -23.61
N TRP A 405 17.54 -1.09 -22.53
CA TRP A 405 18.26 -2.36 -22.59
C TRP A 405 17.46 -3.46 -23.30
N LEU A 406 16.19 -3.66 -22.94
CA LEU A 406 15.33 -4.67 -23.56
C LEU A 406 15.13 -4.43 -25.07
N LYS A 407 15.15 -3.18 -25.54
CA LYS A 407 15.12 -2.85 -26.97
C LYS A 407 16.31 -3.43 -27.75
N GLN A 408 17.44 -3.69 -27.09
CA GLN A 408 18.62 -4.33 -27.69
C GLN A 408 18.46 -5.84 -27.87
N ARG A 409 17.34 -6.42 -27.41
CA ARG A 409 17.04 -7.87 -27.47
C ARG A 409 18.16 -8.71 -26.81
N PRO A 410 18.49 -8.44 -25.53
CA PRO A 410 19.54 -9.16 -24.83
C PRO A 410 19.24 -10.66 -24.78
N VAL A 411 20.26 -11.49 -25.04
CA VAL A 411 20.10 -12.95 -25.04
C VAL A 411 19.75 -13.47 -23.64
N PRO A 412 19.11 -14.65 -23.52
CA PRO A 412 18.90 -15.28 -22.23
C PRO A 412 20.23 -15.45 -21.47
N GLY A 413 20.24 -15.07 -20.19
CA GLY A 413 21.44 -15.06 -19.35
C GLY A 413 22.26 -13.77 -19.36
N SER A 414 22.00 -12.83 -20.28
CA SER A 414 22.62 -11.50 -20.25
C SER A 414 22.19 -10.68 -19.04
N TYR A 415 23.13 -9.94 -18.47
CA TYR A 415 22.89 -9.00 -17.37
C TYR A 415 22.82 -7.54 -17.84
N LEU A 416 22.00 -6.77 -17.14
CA LEU A 416 22.08 -5.31 -17.11
C LEU A 416 22.81 -4.93 -15.83
N ILE A 417 24.06 -4.53 -15.95
CA ILE A 417 24.96 -4.24 -14.84
C ILE A 417 24.91 -2.75 -14.58
N TYR A 418 24.56 -2.35 -13.36
CA TYR A 418 24.65 -0.98 -12.90
C TYR A 418 26.01 -0.77 -12.24
N TRP A 419 26.75 0.25 -12.66
CA TRP A 419 27.97 0.67 -11.97
C TRP A 419 27.58 1.47 -10.72
N ASP A 420 27.29 0.75 -9.64
CA ASP A 420 26.73 1.27 -8.39
C ASP A 420 26.92 0.21 -7.27
N PHE A 421 26.69 0.59 -6.01
CA PHE A 421 26.84 -0.32 -4.86
C PHE A 421 25.62 -1.23 -4.63
N LYS A 422 24.51 -0.99 -5.34
CA LYS A 422 23.28 -1.80 -5.28
C LYS A 422 22.46 -1.66 -6.57
N VAL A 423 21.52 -2.58 -6.77
CA VAL A 423 20.47 -2.42 -7.80
C VAL A 423 19.18 -1.94 -7.16
N GLU A 424 18.55 -0.92 -7.73
CA GLU A 424 17.23 -0.47 -7.30
C GLU A 424 16.16 -1.56 -7.53
N PHE A 425 15.17 -1.64 -6.63
CA PHE A 425 14.10 -2.65 -6.73
C PHE A 425 13.32 -2.57 -8.04
N SER A 426 13.13 -1.36 -8.58
CA SER A 426 12.46 -1.17 -9.87
C SER A 426 13.29 -1.78 -11.01
N ALA A 427 14.62 -1.62 -11.01
CA ALA A 427 15.49 -2.26 -12.00
C ALA A 427 15.41 -3.79 -11.91
N GLN A 428 15.45 -4.37 -10.71
CA GLN A 428 15.27 -5.81 -10.51
C GLN A 428 13.93 -6.30 -11.03
N PHE A 429 12.84 -5.58 -10.70
CA PHE A 429 11.49 -5.94 -11.11
C PHE A 429 11.33 -5.95 -12.64
N TYR A 430 11.68 -4.84 -13.30
CA TYR A 430 11.51 -4.71 -14.75
C TYR A 430 12.48 -5.60 -15.53
N SER A 431 13.69 -5.86 -15.00
CA SER A 431 14.66 -6.75 -15.65
C SER A 431 14.38 -8.24 -15.41
N ARG A 432 13.45 -8.56 -14.50
CA ARG A 432 13.11 -9.91 -14.02
C ARG A 432 14.32 -10.59 -13.36
N GLY A 433 14.98 -9.90 -12.42
CA GLY A 433 16.13 -10.42 -11.67
C GLY A 433 17.47 -10.38 -12.42
N ARG A 434 17.50 -9.86 -13.66
CA ARG A 434 18.71 -9.77 -14.50
C ARG A 434 19.50 -8.48 -14.31
N GLY A 435 18.97 -7.53 -13.56
CA GLY A 435 19.71 -6.39 -13.06
C GLY A 435 20.77 -6.86 -12.07
N LYS A 436 22.02 -6.47 -12.27
CA LYS A 436 23.14 -6.74 -11.37
C LYS A 436 23.86 -5.43 -11.08
N PHE A 437 24.66 -5.40 -10.04
CA PHE A 437 25.50 -4.24 -9.74
C PHE A 437 26.96 -4.67 -9.72
N ALA A 438 27.85 -3.73 -10.05
CA ALA A 438 29.28 -3.86 -9.87
C ALA A 438 29.77 -2.52 -9.32
N PHE A 439 30.52 -2.55 -8.22
CA PHE A 439 31.12 -1.35 -7.64
C PHE A 439 32.62 -1.29 -7.92
N HIS A 440 33.24 -2.44 -8.17
CA HIS A 440 34.63 -2.56 -8.57
C HIS A 440 34.78 -3.35 -9.89
N ASN A 441 35.94 -3.24 -10.53
CA ASN A 441 36.25 -3.97 -11.75
C ASN A 441 36.23 -5.50 -11.55
N GLU A 442 36.57 -5.99 -10.35
CA GLU A 442 36.51 -7.43 -10.00
C GLU A 442 35.06 -7.96 -10.02
N ASP A 443 34.11 -7.19 -9.46
CA ASP A 443 32.68 -7.51 -9.49
C ASP A 443 32.18 -7.59 -10.93
N LEU A 444 32.54 -6.57 -11.74
CA LEU A 444 32.19 -6.53 -13.15
C LEU A 444 32.74 -7.75 -13.88
N CYS A 445 34.01 -8.08 -13.69
CA CYS A 445 34.64 -9.21 -14.33
C CYS A 445 34.02 -10.55 -13.94
N THR A 446 33.66 -10.73 -12.67
CA THR A 446 32.92 -11.91 -12.20
C THR A 446 31.58 -12.06 -12.93
N LEU A 447 30.86 -10.96 -13.17
CA LEU A 447 29.60 -10.97 -13.91
C LEU A 447 29.77 -11.27 -15.41
N LEU A 448 30.94 -10.98 -15.99
CA LEU A 448 31.25 -11.26 -17.41
C LEU A 448 31.62 -12.72 -17.69
N ASP A 449 31.86 -13.53 -16.65
CA ASP A 449 32.20 -14.96 -16.79
C ASP A 449 31.02 -15.82 -17.29
N ASN A 450 29.82 -15.25 -17.39
CA ASN A 450 28.65 -15.92 -17.96
C ASN A 450 28.78 -16.22 -19.47
N ASN A 451 29.86 -15.76 -20.13
CA ASN A 451 30.13 -15.94 -21.57
C ASN A 451 29.01 -15.42 -22.47
N ARG A 452 28.25 -14.44 -21.98
CA ARG A 452 27.20 -13.75 -22.73
C ARG A 452 27.62 -12.32 -22.99
N GLU A 453 26.92 -11.72 -23.93
CA GLU A 453 26.93 -10.29 -24.07
C GLU A 453 26.20 -9.68 -22.87
N ASN A 454 26.80 -8.67 -22.24
CA ASN A 454 26.22 -7.97 -21.09
C ASN A 454 26.13 -6.47 -21.40
N TYR A 455 25.51 -5.71 -20.51
CA TYR A 455 25.32 -4.27 -20.70
C TYR A 455 25.68 -3.53 -19.43
N LEU A 456 26.31 -2.37 -19.57
CA LEU A 456 26.66 -1.48 -18.45
C LEU A 456 25.77 -0.25 -18.48
N ALA A 457 25.10 0.05 -17.39
CA ALA A 457 24.50 1.34 -17.11
C ALA A 457 25.39 2.08 -16.10
N ILE A 458 26.07 3.12 -16.56
CA ILE A 458 27.03 3.89 -15.76
C ILE A 458 26.75 5.38 -15.83
N ARG A 459 26.91 6.11 -14.73
CA ARG A 459 26.76 7.57 -14.76
C ARG A 459 27.94 8.18 -15.53
N PRO A 460 27.73 9.23 -16.34
CA PRO A 460 28.82 9.86 -17.11
C PRO A 460 30.06 10.20 -16.26
N GLN A 461 29.83 10.64 -15.01
CA GLN A 461 30.89 11.04 -14.09
C GLN A 461 31.70 9.86 -13.55
N ASP A 462 31.17 8.64 -13.51
CA ASP A 462 31.83 7.47 -12.92
C ASP A 462 32.64 6.66 -13.96
N THR A 463 32.63 7.06 -15.23
CA THR A 463 33.28 6.32 -16.32
C THR A 463 34.79 6.12 -16.14
N HIS A 464 35.43 6.97 -15.33
CA HIS A 464 36.84 6.90 -14.99
C HIS A 464 37.18 5.81 -13.96
N GLU A 465 36.18 5.27 -13.24
CA GLU A 465 36.35 4.21 -12.25
C GLU A 465 36.44 2.82 -12.90
N VAL A 466 35.90 2.67 -14.12
CA VAL A 466 36.02 1.45 -14.91
C VAL A 466 37.39 1.41 -15.57
N ALA A 467 38.06 0.26 -15.51
CA ALA A 467 39.37 0.07 -16.10
C ALA A 467 39.38 0.51 -17.58
N PRO A 468 40.33 1.38 -18.00
CA PRO A 468 40.36 1.89 -19.37
C PRO A 468 40.44 0.80 -20.45
N ASP A 469 41.15 -0.30 -20.13
CA ASP A 469 41.29 -1.48 -21.00
C ASP A 469 39.95 -2.21 -21.21
N LEU A 470 39.02 -2.15 -20.25
CA LEU A 470 37.66 -2.69 -20.35
C LEU A 470 36.73 -1.68 -21.04
N PHE A 471 36.68 -0.45 -20.52
CA PHE A 471 35.71 0.55 -20.94
C PHE A 471 35.85 0.93 -22.42
N SER A 472 37.09 1.03 -22.93
CA SER A 472 37.37 1.33 -24.35
C SER A 472 36.91 0.25 -25.33
N LYS A 473 36.60 -0.96 -24.85
CA LYS A 473 36.08 -2.08 -25.66
C LYS A 473 34.56 -2.21 -25.61
N MET A 474 33.90 -1.41 -24.77
CA MET A 474 32.44 -1.35 -24.70
C MET A 474 31.89 -0.42 -25.80
N LEU A 475 30.71 -0.73 -26.30
CA LEU A 475 30.07 0.06 -27.37
C LEU A 475 28.98 0.94 -26.77
N PHE A 476 29.10 2.26 -26.92
CA PHE A 476 28.03 3.17 -26.51
C PHE A 476 26.78 2.94 -27.35
N ILE A 477 25.63 2.79 -26.68
CA ILE A 477 24.32 2.61 -27.32
C ILE A 477 23.58 3.94 -27.35
N GLN A 478 23.28 4.47 -26.16
CA GLN A 478 22.55 5.73 -25.99
C GLN A 478 22.67 6.25 -24.55
N ARG A 479 22.34 7.52 -24.36
CA ARG A 479 22.12 8.10 -23.03
C ARG A 479 20.67 7.87 -22.61
N VAL A 480 20.46 7.43 -21.37
CA VAL A 480 19.14 7.14 -20.78
C VAL A 480 19.02 7.85 -19.45
N TYR A 481 17.80 8.11 -18.98
CA TYR A 481 17.53 8.85 -17.74
C TYR A 481 16.62 8.04 -16.83
N SER A 482 17.01 7.91 -15.56
CA SER A 482 16.16 7.46 -14.46
C SER A 482 15.88 8.67 -13.57
N GLY A 483 14.75 9.34 -13.84
CA GLY A 483 14.49 10.67 -13.28
C GLY A 483 15.50 11.70 -13.77
N ASP A 484 16.12 12.40 -12.83
CA ASP A 484 17.20 13.35 -13.05
C ASP A 484 18.57 12.68 -13.23
N ARG A 485 18.70 11.38 -12.95
CA ARG A 485 19.97 10.62 -13.04
C ARG A 485 20.26 10.19 -14.48
N PRO A 486 21.34 10.70 -15.13
CA PRO A 486 21.75 10.26 -16.46
C PRO A 486 22.60 8.99 -16.38
N TYR A 487 22.35 8.06 -17.29
CA TYR A 487 23.14 6.85 -17.52
C TYR A 487 23.62 6.79 -18.97
N LEU A 488 24.85 6.34 -19.17
CA LEU A 488 25.35 5.83 -20.44
C LEU A 488 25.03 4.33 -20.48
N LEU A 489 24.23 3.90 -21.45
CA LEU A 489 23.99 2.49 -21.70
C LEU A 489 25.05 1.99 -22.69
N MET A 490 25.90 1.09 -22.23
CA MET A 490 26.99 0.49 -22.99
C MET A 490 26.69 -0.99 -23.24
N ARG A 491 27.04 -1.49 -24.42
CA ARG A 491 27.09 -2.91 -24.76
C ARG A 491 28.46 -3.44 -24.42
N ILE A 492 28.53 -4.60 -23.76
CA ILE A 492 29.76 -5.31 -23.41
C ILE A 492 29.84 -6.59 -24.25
N PRO A 493 30.59 -6.59 -25.37
CA PRO A 493 30.81 -7.80 -26.17
C PRO A 493 31.47 -8.92 -25.36
N VAL A 494 31.22 -10.18 -25.75
CA VAL A 494 31.74 -11.38 -25.05
C VAL A 494 33.26 -11.37 -24.90
N PHE A 495 34.00 -10.83 -25.89
CA PHE A 495 35.46 -10.82 -25.87
C PHE A 495 36.07 -9.89 -24.81
N VAL A 496 35.29 -8.95 -24.25
CA VAL A 496 35.76 -8.00 -23.23
C VAL A 496 36.23 -8.74 -21.98
N LYS A 497 35.62 -9.88 -21.63
CA LYS A 497 36.05 -10.72 -20.49
C LYS A 497 37.53 -11.15 -20.58
N ASN A 498 38.10 -11.23 -21.78
CA ASN A 498 39.49 -11.65 -21.95
C ASN A 498 40.48 -10.62 -21.38
N PHE A 499 40.03 -9.38 -21.19
CA PHE A 499 40.80 -8.30 -20.57
C PHE A 499 40.70 -8.31 -19.04
N CYS A 500 39.73 -9.01 -18.45
CA CYS A 500 39.63 -9.20 -17.00
C CYS A 500 40.84 -9.93 -16.41
N ARG A 501 41.45 -10.87 -17.15
CA ARG A 501 42.66 -11.57 -16.69
C ARG A 501 43.86 -10.64 -16.49
N LYS A 502 43.92 -9.50 -17.19
CA LYS A 502 44.99 -8.51 -17.00
C LYS A 502 44.79 -7.64 -15.76
N GLU A 503 43.54 -7.45 -15.34
CA GLU A 503 43.16 -6.74 -14.11
C GLU A 503 43.50 -7.56 -12.86
N TYR A 504 43.13 -8.85 -12.81
CA TYR A 504 43.46 -9.73 -11.68
C TYR A 504 44.98 -9.84 -11.41
N VAL A 505 45.80 -9.76 -12.46
CA VAL A 505 47.27 -9.73 -12.34
C VAL A 505 47.78 -8.38 -11.81
N ARG A 506 47.06 -7.28 -12.04
CA ARG A 506 47.39 -5.96 -11.48
C ARG A 506 46.89 -5.79 -10.02
N SER A 507 45.81 -6.46 -9.62
CA SER A 507 45.26 -6.37 -8.25
C SER A 507 45.92 -7.34 -7.24
N GLY A 508 46.83 -8.21 -7.68
CA GLY A 508 47.67 -9.04 -6.79
C GLY A 508 46.96 -10.24 -6.16
N VAL A 509 45.76 -10.60 -6.62
CA VAL A 509 44.98 -11.72 -6.09
C VAL A 509 45.25 -12.97 -6.94
N ASN A 510 46.03 -13.92 -6.40
CA ASN A 510 46.25 -15.22 -7.01
C ASN A 510 44.96 -16.05 -7.01
N GLN A 511 44.62 -16.64 -8.17
CA GLN A 511 43.56 -17.65 -8.26
C GLN A 511 43.89 -18.87 -7.40
N PRO A 512 42.90 -19.54 -6.77
CA PRO A 512 43.10 -20.88 -6.24
C PRO A 512 43.29 -21.83 -7.41
N GLU A 513 44.42 -22.53 -7.43
CA GLU A 513 44.72 -23.59 -8.40
C GLU A 513 43.66 -24.70 -8.33
N LYS A 514 43.34 -25.24 -9.51
CA LYS A 514 42.20 -26.11 -9.83
C LYS A 514 42.15 -27.42 -9.07
#